data_AF-A0A3T1ASB4-F1
#
_entry.id   AF-A0A3T1ASB4-F1
#
_cell.length_a   1.000
_cell.length_b   1.000
_cell.length_c   1.000
_cell.angle_alpha   90.00
_cell.angle_beta   90.00
_cell.angle_gamma   90.00
#
_symmetry.space_group_name_H-M   'P 1'
#
loop_
_entity.id
_entity.type
_entity.pdbx_description
1 polymer ?
#
loop_
_entity_poly.entity_id
_entity_poly.type
_entity_poly.pdbx_seq_one_letter_code
_entity_poly.pdbx_strand_id
1 'polypeptide(L)'
;MESRLSVAGQQVQPILVMFPLGLFAMAVMFDMADLLGGPSILGALAYWNIIAGLLGGVLAALAGAVDMMFVRNPSARRLGVLRSLINMGVLVIFAVILMLRVHTPGRVAGGGVFAVEVLALALASFGAWFAGELANGRAPAFARAAIGNRNY
;
A
#
# COMPACT_ATOMS: atom_id res chain seq x y z
N MET A 1 26.81 2.71 4.01
CA MET A 1 27.12 2.93 2.58
C MET A 1 25.90 3.59 1.96
N GLU A 2 25.97 4.90 1.75
CA GLU A 2 24.83 5.74 1.35
C GLU A 2 24.27 5.40 -0.04
N SER A 3 22.97 5.12 -0.11
CA SER A 3 22.18 5.12 -1.34
C SER A 3 21.94 6.57 -1.79
N ARG A 4 22.44 6.92 -2.98
CA ARG A 4 22.39 8.26 -3.57
C ARG A 4 21.10 8.52 -4.35
N LEU A 5 19.97 8.41 -3.65
CA LEU A 5 18.71 9.07 -3.99
C LEU A 5 18.20 9.79 -2.74
N SER A 6 19.01 10.70 -2.21
CA SER A 6 18.62 11.65 -1.17
C SER A 6 18.37 13.01 -1.81
N VAL A 7 17.10 13.42 -1.87
CA VAL A 7 16.78 14.85 -1.97
C VAL A 7 16.63 15.30 -0.52
N ALA A 8 17.50 16.22 -0.09
CA ALA A 8 17.50 16.87 1.22
C ALA A 8 17.84 16.02 2.46
N GLY A 9 18.65 14.96 2.35
CA GLY A 9 19.19 14.26 3.54
C GLY A 9 18.17 13.39 4.30
N GLN A 10 16.93 13.29 3.82
CA GLN A 10 15.93 12.30 4.24
C GLN A 10 15.68 11.32 3.09
N GLN A 11 15.50 10.03 3.40
CA GLN A 11 15.02 9.07 2.41
C GLN A 11 13.64 9.55 1.95
N VAL A 12 13.48 9.93 0.69
CA VAL A 12 12.21 10.43 0.11
C VAL A 12 11.23 9.29 -0.15
N GLN A 13 11.77 8.09 -0.32
CA GLN A 13 11.07 6.86 -0.67
C GLN A 13 9.98 6.42 0.34
N PRO A 14 10.14 6.54 1.67
CA PRO A 14 9.10 6.18 2.64
C PRO A 14 7.87 7.08 2.52
N ILE A 15 8.07 8.38 2.28
CA ILE A 15 6.97 9.36 2.16
C ILE A 15 6.14 9.06 0.91
N LEU A 16 6.80 8.75 -0.22
CA LEU A 16 6.12 8.40 -1.47
C LEU A 16 5.25 7.16 -1.36
N VAL A 17 5.62 6.19 -0.51
CA VAL A 17 4.85 4.95 -0.33
C VAL A 17 3.69 5.13 0.65
N MET A 18 3.82 6.02 1.65
CA MET A 18 2.73 6.31 2.59
C MET A 18 1.62 7.18 1.98
N PHE A 19 1.95 8.03 1.01
CA PHE A 19 1.00 8.93 0.36
C PHE A 19 -0.18 8.19 -0.32
N PRO A 20 0.03 7.16 -1.18
CA PRO A 20 -1.03 6.34 -1.75
C PRO A 20 -1.90 5.67 -0.70
N LEU A 21 -1.26 5.14 0.35
CA LEU A 21 -1.95 4.43 1.43
C LEU A 21 -2.92 5.35 2.17
N GLY A 22 -2.50 6.61 2.42
CA GLY A 22 -3.35 7.63 3.02
C GLY A 22 -4.55 7.99 2.14
N LEU A 23 -4.36 8.08 0.81
CA LEU A 23 -5.45 8.35 -0.13
C LEU A 23 -6.46 7.20 -0.19
N PHE A 24 -5.98 5.95 -0.20
CA PHE A 24 -6.85 4.77 -0.13
C PHE A 24 -7.63 4.71 1.19
N ALA A 25 -7.00 5.02 2.33
CA ALA A 25 -7.68 5.08 3.62
C ALA A 25 -8.79 6.15 3.63
N MET A 26 -8.51 7.33 3.07
CA MET A 26 -9.50 8.40 2.94
C MET A 26 -10.65 8.03 1.99
N ALA A 27 -10.37 7.31 0.90
CA ALA A 27 -11.43 6.81 0.01
C ALA A 27 -12.41 5.90 0.76
N VAL A 28 -11.89 4.95 1.55
CA VAL A 28 -12.73 4.06 2.38
C VAL A 28 -13.56 4.83 3.39
N MET A 29 -13.00 5.87 4.02
CA MET A 29 -13.76 6.70 4.97
C MET A 29 -14.91 7.44 4.27
N PHE A 30 -14.68 7.98 3.07
CA PHE A 30 -15.72 8.64 2.30
C PHE A 30 -16.81 7.68 1.83
N ASP A 31 -16.45 6.47 1.42
CA ASP A 31 -17.42 5.44 1.05
C ASP A 31 -18.25 4.94 2.21
N MET A 32 -17.62 4.79 3.38
CA MET A 32 -18.34 4.46 4.60
C MET A 32 -19.35 5.55 4.95
N ALA A 33 -18.96 6.83 4.82
CA ALA A 33 -19.85 7.95 5.10
C ALA A 33 -21.00 8.05 4.08
N ASP A 34 -20.76 7.79 2.80
CA ASP A 34 -21.78 7.72 1.76
C ASP A 34 -22.80 6.59 2.03
N LEU A 35 -22.31 5.40 2.41
CA LEU A 35 -23.16 4.26 2.79
C LEU A 35 -24.01 4.49 4.04
N LEU A 36 -23.53 5.33 4.98
CA LEU A 36 -24.26 5.70 6.19
C LEU A 36 -25.31 6.80 5.96
N GLY A 37 -25.57 7.16 4.69
CA GLY A 37 -26.56 8.18 4.32
C GLY A 37 -25.96 9.58 4.17
N GLY A 38 -24.64 9.67 3.99
CA GLY A 38 -23.97 10.92 3.68
C GLY A 38 -24.33 11.48 2.29
N PRO A 39 -23.90 12.71 1.99
CA PRO A 39 -24.11 13.30 0.67
C PRO A 39 -23.42 12.48 -0.44
N SER A 40 -24.10 12.26 -1.57
CA SER A 40 -23.58 11.48 -2.71
C SER A 40 -22.28 12.02 -3.33
N ILE A 41 -21.87 13.25 -2.96
CA ILE A 41 -20.56 13.79 -3.35
C ILE A 41 -19.40 13.07 -2.67
N LEU A 42 -19.62 12.41 -1.54
CA LEU A 42 -18.60 11.63 -0.82
C LEU A 42 -18.15 10.42 -1.65
N GLY A 43 -19.07 9.69 -2.29
CA GLY A 43 -18.71 8.62 -3.23
C GLY A 43 -17.87 9.11 -4.42
N ALA A 44 -18.17 10.31 -4.93
CA ALA A 44 -17.37 10.94 -5.98
C ALA A 44 -15.96 11.33 -5.50
N LEU A 45 -15.83 11.84 -4.26
CA LEU A 45 -14.53 12.14 -3.66
C LEU A 45 -13.70 10.88 -3.42
N ALA A 46 -14.32 9.81 -2.94
CA ALA A 46 -13.65 8.52 -2.77
C ALA A 46 -13.10 7.99 -4.10
N TYR A 47 -13.91 8.05 -5.17
CA TYR A 47 -13.48 7.68 -6.51
C TYR A 47 -12.24 8.46 -6.96
N TRP A 48 -12.21 9.78 -6.77
CA TRP A 48 -11.05 10.61 -7.13
C TRP A 48 -9.83 10.32 -6.25
N ASN A 49 -10.02 10.02 -4.97
CA ASN A 49 -8.93 9.60 -4.09
C ASN A 49 -8.33 8.26 -4.51
N ILE A 50 -9.14 7.31 -4.95
CA ILE A 50 -8.63 6.03 -5.49
C ILE A 50 -7.77 6.29 -6.73
N ILE A 51 -8.21 7.14 -7.65
CA ILE A 51 -7.42 7.52 -8.84
C ILE A 51 -6.10 8.18 -8.44
N ALA A 52 -6.16 9.17 -7.55
CA ALA A 52 -4.96 9.87 -7.08
C ALA A 52 -4.00 8.92 -6.35
N GLY A 53 -4.54 7.99 -5.54
CA GLY A 53 -3.78 6.96 -4.84
C GLY A 53 -3.10 6.00 -5.80
N LEU A 54 -3.80 5.57 -6.86
CA LEU A 54 -3.23 4.76 -7.94
C LEU A 54 -2.09 5.47 -8.65
N LEU A 55 -2.28 6.73 -9.05
CA LEU A 55 -1.23 7.53 -9.69
C LEU A 55 0.00 7.68 -8.79
N GLY A 56 -0.21 8.09 -7.54
CA GLY A 56 0.87 8.21 -6.56
C GLY A 56 1.57 6.87 -6.30
N GLY A 57 0.80 5.78 -6.27
CA GLY A 57 1.31 4.44 -6.01
C GLY A 57 2.15 3.90 -7.16
N VAL A 58 1.75 4.14 -8.41
CA VAL A 58 2.57 3.81 -9.59
C VAL A 58 3.89 4.57 -9.55
N LEU A 59 3.86 5.87 -9.24
CA LEU A 59 5.09 6.67 -9.09
C LEU A 59 5.99 6.13 -7.96
N ALA A 60 5.40 5.74 -6.83
CA ALA A 60 6.12 5.14 -5.70
C ALA A 60 6.73 3.77 -6.07
N ALA A 61 6.01 2.95 -6.83
CA ALA A 61 6.50 1.66 -7.33
C ALA A 61 7.68 1.85 -8.29
N LEU A 62 7.61 2.83 -9.19
CA LEU A 62 8.71 3.17 -10.09
C LEU A 62 9.93 3.66 -9.32
N ALA A 63 9.76 4.57 -8.36
CA ALA A 63 10.84 5.03 -7.49
C ALA A 63 11.46 3.88 -6.68
N GLY A 64 10.63 2.95 -6.20
CA GLY A 64 11.06 1.70 -5.55
C GLY A 64 11.91 0.81 -6.47
N ALA A 65 11.46 0.61 -7.71
CA ALA A 65 12.15 -0.20 -8.70
C ALA A 65 13.50 0.40 -9.12
N VAL A 66 13.57 1.73 -9.24
CA VAL A 66 14.83 2.44 -9.57
C VAL A 66 15.84 2.28 -8.45
N ASP A 67 15.47 2.53 -7.20
CA ASP A 67 16.36 2.37 -6.05
C ASP A 67 16.84 0.90 -5.91
N MET A 68 15.96 -0.07 -6.20
CA MET A 68 16.29 -1.49 -6.21
C MET A 68 17.41 -1.86 -7.21
N MET A 69 17.52 -1.17 -8.35
CA MET A 69 18.59 -1.41 -9.34
C MET A 69 19.98 -1.02 -8.82
N PHE A 70 20.04 -0.10 -7.85
CA PHE A 70 21.31 0.36 -7.26
C PHE A 70 21.73 -0.46 -6.03
N VAL A 71 20.87 -1.34 -5.50
CA VAL A 71 21.17 -2.18 -4.34
C VAL A 71 22.10 -3.33 -4.72
N ARG A 72 23.34 -3.29 -4.21
CA ARG A 72 24.37 -4.33 -4.42
C ARG A 72 24.32 -5.50 -3.43
N ASN A 73 23.59 -5.38 -2.32
CA ASN A 73 23.55 -6.41 -1.28
C ASN A 73 22.46 -7.48 -1.55
N PRO A 74 22.81 -8.78 -1.69
CA PRO A 74 21.85 -9.84 -2.02
C PRO A 74 20.73 -10.03 -0.98
N SER A 75 21.01 -9.84 0.31
CA SER A 75 20.00 -10.01 1.37
C SER A 75 19.00 -8.85 1.39
N ALA A 76 19.48 -7.62 1.22
CA ALA A 76 18.64 -6.44 1.05
C ALA A 76 17.79 -6.51 -0.22
N ARG A 77 18.30 -7.17 -1.27
CA ARG A 77 17.58 -7.37 -2.54
C ARG A 77 16.34 -8.27 -2.40
N ARG A 78 16.37 -9.31 -1.57
CA ARG A 78 15.16 -10.14 -1.35
C ARG A 78 14.06 -9.36 -0.64
N LEU A 79 14.44 -8.55 0.35
CA LEU A 79 13.50 -7.77 1.14
C LEU A 79 12.84 -6.65 0.32
N GLY A 80 13.61 -5.94 -0.51
CA GLY A 80 13.06 -4.92 -1.40
C GLY A 80 12.11 -5.48 -2.46
N VAL A 81 12.39 -6.67 -3.01
CA VAL A 81 11.48 -7.35 -3.96
C VAL A 81 10.15 -7.70 -3.29
N LEU A 82 10.18 -8.25 -2.07
CA LEU A 82 8.96 -8.59 -1.35
C LEU A 82 8.11 -7.35 -1.05
N ARG A 83 8.74 -6.26 -0.63
CA ARG A 83 8.05 -4.97 -0.39
C ARG A 83 7.42 -4.42 -1.67
N SER A 84 8.17 -4.45 -2.77
CA SER A 84 7.68 -4.00 -4.08
C SER A 84 6.49 -4.85 -4.55
N LEU A 85 6.56 -6.17 -4.39
CA LEU A 85 5.48 -7.09 -4.76
C LEU A 85 4.19 -6.84 -3.97
N ILE A 86 4.30 -6.62 -2.65
CA ILE A 86 3.16 -6.29 -1.79
C ILE A 86 2.50 -4.98 -2.24
N ASN A 87 3.30 -3.92 -2.45
CA ASN A 87 2.79 -2.63 -2.92
C ASN A 87 2.11 -2.76 -4.29
N MET A 88 2.71 -3.51 -5.21
CA MET A 88 2.14 -3.73 -6.54
C MET A 88 0.83 -4.51 -6.46
N GLY A 89 0.73 -5.51 -5.58
CA GLY A 89 -0.51 -6.24 -5.32
C GLY A 89 -1.63 -5.33 -4.82
N VAL A 90 -1.33 -4.43 -3.88
CA VAL A 90 -2.30 -3.42 -3.38
C VAL A 90 -2.79 -2.52 -4.52
N LEU A 91 -1.88 -2.04 -5.37
CA LEU A 91 -2.25 -1.19 -6.52
C LEU A 91 -3.14 -1.93 -7.51
N VAL A 92 -2.84 -3.19 -7.81
CA VAL A 92 -3.67 -4.01 -8.69
C VAL A 92 -5.07 -4.19 -8.11
N ILE A 93 -5.20 -4.48 -6.81
CA ILE A 93 -6.50 -4.64 -6.16
C ILE A 93 -7.31 -3.34 -6.24
N PHE A 94 -6.71 -2.18 -5.92
CA PHE A 94 -7.39 -0.89 -6.05
C PHE A 94 -7.72 -0.53 -7.50
N ALA A 95 -6.90 -0.93 -8.48
CA ALA A 95 -7.22 -0.77 -9.90
C ALA A 95 -8.45 -1.59 -10.31
N VAL A 96 -8.57 -2.83 -9.83
CA VAL A 96 -9.76 -3.66 -10.08
C VAL A 96 -10.99 -3.05 -9.43
N ILE A 97 -10.89 -2.55 -8.18
CA ILE A 97 -11.98 -1.84 -7.50
C ILE A 97 -12.43 -0.63 -8.33
N LEU A 98 -11.49 0.18 -8.82
CA LEU A 98 -11.78 1.33 -9.67
C LEU A 98 -12.51 0.92 -10.96
N MET A 99 -12.07 -0.16 -11.61
CA MET A 99 -12.66 -0.67 -12.85
C MET A 99 -14.08 -1.21 -12.64
N LEU A 100 -14.35 -1.85 -11.50
CA LEU A 100 -15.70 -2.25 -11.10
C LEU A 100 -16.59 -1.04 -10.83
N ARG A 101 -16.02 0.02 -10.25
CA ARG A 101 -16.74 1.24 -9.86
C ARG A 101 -17.09 2.14 -11.05
N VAL A 102 -16.30 2.12 -12.13
CA VAL A 102 -16.53 2.96 -13.32
C VAL A 102 -17.81 2.58 -14.08
N HIS A 103 -18.30 1.36 -13.90
CA HIS A 103 -19.52 0.85 -14.55
C HIS A 103 -20.79 1.09 -13.71
N THR A 104 -20.68 1.64 -12.49
CA THR A 104 -21.83 1.83 -11.59
C THR A 104 -22.40 3.25 -11.71
N PRO A 105 -23.71 3.43 -11.95
CA PRO A 105 -24.33 4.75 -11.97
C PRO A 105 -24.14 5.45 -10.62
N GLY A 106 -23.60 6.67 -10.64
CA GLY A 106 -23.28 7.47 -9.45
C GLY A 106 -21.88 7.27 -8.89
N ARG A 107 -21.06 6.36 -9.45
CA ARG A 107 -19.72 6.01 -8.93
C ARG A 107 -19.74 5.60 -7.45
N VAL A 108 -20.90 5.19 -6.95
CA VAL A 108 -21.12 4.75 -5.58
C VAL A 108 -20.58 3.34 -5.40
N ALA A 109 -19.87 3.08 -4.31
CA ALA A 109 -19.52 1.71 -3.95
C ALA A 109 -20.78 1.00 -3.44
N GLY A 110 -21.35 0.10 -4.24
CA GLY A 110 -22.33 -0.84 -3.72
C GLY A 110 -21.71 -1.66 -2.57
N GLY A 111 -22.51 -2.12 -1.60
CA GLY A 111 -21.98 -2.77 -0.38
C GLY A 111 -20.98 -3.92 -0.62
N GLY A 112 -21.11 -4.65 -1.73
CA GLY A 112 -20.13 -5.66 -2.14
C GLY A 112 -18.77 -5.09 -2.58
N VAL A 113 -18.75 -3.96 -3.28
CA VAL A 113 -17.51 -3.26 -3.68
C VAL A 113 -16.83 -2.66 -2.45
N PHE A 114 -17.60 -2.11 -1.53
CA PHE A 114 -17.07 -1.57 -0.27
C PHE A 114 -16.40 -2.66 0.59
N ALA A 115 -16.98 -3.86 0.68
CA ALA A 115 -16.35 -4.97 1.39
C ALA A 115 -14.99 -5.36 0.80
N VAL A 116 -14.87 -5.36 -0.54
CA VAL A 116 -13.60 -5.61 -1.24
C VAL A 116 -12.61 -4.48 -0.99
N GLU A 117 -13.07 -3.23 -0.92
CA GLU A 117 -12.24 -2.07 -0.64
C GLU A 117 -11.68 -2.07 0.79
N VAL A 118 -12.51 -2.41 1.79
CA VAL A 118 -12.05 -2.59 3.18
C VAL A 118 -11.05 -3.74 3.28
N LEU A 119 -11.29 -4.86 2.59
CA LEU A 119 -10.35 -5.98 2.55
C LEU A 119 -9.02 -5.56 1.92
N ALA A 120 -9.07 -4.83 0.81
CA ALA A 120 -7.90 -4.30 0.12
C ALA A 120 -7.10 -3.34 1.00
N LEU A 121 -7.79 -2.46 1.73
CA LEU A 121 -7.16 -1.55 2.68
C LEU A 121 -6.52 -2.32 3.83
N ALA A 122 -7.18 -3.34 4.38
CA ALA A 122 -6.63 -4.18 5.44
C ALA A 122 -5.36 -4.92 4.98
N LEU A 123 -5.37 -5.47 3.77
CA LEU A 123 -4.20 -6.07 3.11
C LEU A 123 -3.06 -5.05 2.93
N ALA A 124 -3.40 -3.82 2.53
CA ALA A 124 -2.43 -2.75 2.34
C ALA A 124 -1.80 -2.30 3.68
N SER A 125 -2.61 -2.13 4.72
CA SER A 125 -2.14 -1.81 6.08
C SER A 125 -1.28 -2.92 6.66
N PHE A 126 -1.67 -4.19 6.46
CA PHE A 126 -0.86 -5.34 6.87
C PHE A 126 0.48 -5.38 6.13
N GLY A 127 0.47 -5.11 4.82
CA GLY A 127 1.68 -4.99 4.01
C GLY A 127 2.61 -3.87 4.49
N ALA A 128 2.06 -2.71 4.84
CA ALA A 128 2.80 -1.59 5.38
C ALA A 128 3.41 -1.91 6.77
N TRP A 129 2.64 -2.57 7.65
CA TRP A 129 3.12 -3.02 8.95
C TRP A 129 4.24 -4.06 8.83
N PHE A 130 4.05 -5.07 7.98
CA PHE A 130 5.04 -6.12 7.72
C PHE A 130 6.34 -5.54 7.14
N ALA A 131 6.24 -4.56 6.24
CA ALA A 131 7.39 -3.83 5.73
C ALA A 131 8.13 -3.03 6.83
N GLY A 132 7.39 -2.44 7.78
CA GLY A 132 7.95 -1.74 8.93
C GLY A 132 8.68 -2.65 9.91
N GLU A 133 8.11 -3.82 10.20
CA GLU A 133 8.72 -4.78 11.14
C GLU A 133 10.04 -5.36 10.58
N LEU A 134 10.09 -5.62 9.27
CA LEU A 134 11.30 -6.07 8.58
C LEU A 134 12.38 -4.98 8.48
N ALA A 135 11.98 -3.71 8.32
CA ALA A 135 12.90 -2.57 8.33
C ALA A 135 13.50 -2.32 9.73
N ASN A 136 12.75 -2.63 10.79
CA ASN A 136 13.20 -2.51 12.18
C ASN A 136 14.08 -3.67 12.67
N GLY A 137 14.39 -4.65 11.81
CA GLY A 137 15.29 -5.77 12.16
C GLY A 137 14.73 -6.74 13.19
N ARG A 138 13.43 -6.67 13.54
CA ARG A 138 12.81 -7.66 14.41
C ARG A 138 12.39 -8.85 13.55
N ALA A 139 13.13 -9.94 13.67
CA ALA A 139 12.78 -11.20 13.02
C ALA A 139 11.29 -11.51 13.28
N PRO A 140 10.51 -11.84 12.23
CA PRO A 140 9.08 -12.06 12.37
C PRO A 140 8.81 -13.15 13.41
N ALA A 141 7.69 -13.08 14.13
CA ALA A 141 7.43 -13.92 15.31
C ALA A 141 7.58 -15.43 15.04
N PHE A 142 7.28 -15.90 13.82
CA PHE A 142 7.47 -17.28 13.40
C PHE A 142 8.95 -17.70 13.27
N ALA A 143 9.86 -16.77 13.00
CA ALA A 143 11.30 -17.02 12.96
C ALA A 143 11.90 -17.17 14.37
N ARG A 144 11.31 -16.52 15.40
CA ARG A 144 11.69 -16.76 16.80
C ARG A 144 11.32 -18.17 17.28
N ALA A 145 10.17 -18.69 16.83
CA ALA A 145 9.75 -20.05 17.17
C ALA A 145 10.71 -21.11 16.61
N ALA A 146 11.30 -20.88 15.44
CA ALA A 146 12.27 -21.79 14.83
C ALA A 146 13.66 -21.74 15.50
N ILE A 147 14.05 -20.61 16.11
CA ILE A 147 15.34 -20.44 16.77
C ILE A 147 15.30 -20.92 18.24
N GLY A 148 14.12 -20.91 18.88
CA GLY A 148 13.95 -21.36 20.26
C GLY A 148 14.11 -22.88 20.49
N ASN A 149 14.16 -23.69 19.44
CA ASN A 149 14.18 -25.16 19.54
C ASN A 149 15.55 -25.80 19.26
N ARG A 150 16.65 -25.06 19.36
CA ARG A 150 18.01 -25.53 19.04
C ARG A 150 19.01 -25.58 20.21
N ASN A 151 18.51 -25.52 21.44
CA ASN A 151 19.33 -25.68 22.64
C ASN A 151 18.87 -26.91 23.43
N TYR A 152 19.31 -28.10 23.02
CA TYR A 152 19.51 -29.28 23.87
C TYR A 152 20.69 -30.07 23.33
#